data_AF-A0A962A368-F1
#
_entry.id   AF-A0A962A368-F1
#
_cell.length_a   1.000
_cell.length_b   1.000
_cell.length_c   1.000
_cell.angle_alpha   90.00
_cell.angle_beta   90.00
_cell.angle_gamma   90.00
#
_symmetry.space_group_name_H-M   'P 1'
#
loop_
_entity.id
_entity.type
_entity.pdbx_description
1 polymer ?
#
loop_
_entity_poly.entity_id
_entity_poly.type
_entity_poly.pdbx_seq_one_letter_code
_entity_poly.pdbx_strand_id
1 'polypeptide(L)'
;MDEIEKRLRQSADTCIETYKAWRKNEKDGKAREALQDSVHELRKVTSRVEIEMAVSERGEMSEKPLPIPPHRSAHKAKATANGNGNGNGNVKAPAGRTRKVSLKQEDEQED
;
A
#
# COMPACT_ATOMS: atom_id res chain seq x y z
N MET A 1 -3.78 -18.71 14.78
CA MET A 1 -2.99 -17.48 14.99
C MET A 1 -2.90 -16.75 13.67
N ASP A 2 -3.02 -15.43 13.71
CA ASP A 2 -2.74 -14.56 12.56
C ASP A 2 -1.29 -14.81 12.08
N GLU A 3 -1.08 -14.85 10.77
CA GLU A 3 0.23 -15.11 10.18
C GLU A 3 1.26 -14.06 10.61
N ILE A 4 0.84 -12.79 10.70
CA ILE A 4 1.71 -11.68 11.10
C ILE A 4 2.04 -11.75 12.58
N GLU A 5 1.07 -12.11 13.43
CA GLU A 5 1.33 -12.33 14.86
C GLU A 5 2.38 -13.43 15.06
N LYS A 6 2.24 -14.55 14.33
CA LYS A 6 3.21 -15.66 14.39
C LYS A 6 4.60 -15.21 13.93
N ARG A 7 4.70 -14.52 12.80
CA ARG A 7 5.98 -14.02 12.25
C ARG A 7 6.62 -12.97 13.17
N LEU A 8 5.82 -12.14 13.82
CA LEU A 8 6.29 -11.14 14.77
C LEU A 8 6.92 -11.81 15.99
N ARG A 9 6.24 -12.79 16.59
CA ARG A 9 6.79 -13.58 17.70
C ARG A 9 8.11 -14.25 17.31
N GLN A 10 8.11 -14.98 16.20
CA GLN A 10 9.28 -15.72 15.73
C GLN A 10 10.49 -14.81 15.44
N SER A 11 10.28 -13.69 14.75
CA SER A 11 11.36 -12.76 14.40
C SER A 11 11.88 -12.00 15.62
N ALA A 12 11.01 -11.63 16.57
CA ALA A 12 11.41 -11.01 17.83
C ALA A 12 12.21 -11.98 18.71
N ASP A 13 11.73 -13.22 18.88
CA ASP A 13 12.41 -14.25 19.66
C ASP A 13 13.81 -14.53 19.09
N THR A 14 13.90 -14.73 17.76
CA THR A 14 15.18 -14.94 17.08
C THR A 14 16.12 -13.75 17.26
N CYS A 15 15.62 -12.52 17.15
CA CYS A 15 16.44 -11.32 17.34
C CYS A 15 16.95 -11.18 18.78
N ILE A 16 16.15 -11.57 19.78
CA ILE A 16 16.57 -11.57 21.18
C ILE A 16 17.65 -12.64 21.42
N GLU A 17 17.50 -13.82 20.84
CA GLU A 17 18.47 -14.92 20.98
C GLU A 17 19.81 -14.59 20.34
N THR A 18 19.82 -14.10 19.10
CA THR A 18 21.05 -13.68 18.41
C THR A 18 21.70 -12.50 19.12
N TYR A 19 20.92 -11.56 19.66
CA TYR A 19 21.44 -10.46 20.46
C TYR A 19 22.13 -10.96 21.73
N LYS A 20 21.50 -11.89 22.46
CA LYS A 20 22.11 -12.52 23.65
C LYS A 20 23.40 -13.27 23.29
N ALA A 21 23.44 -13.97 22.16
CA ALA A 21 24.62 -14.69 21.69
C ALA A 21 25.77 -13.72 21.36
N TRP A 22 25.50 -12.69 20.56
CA TRP A 22 26.49 -11.65 20.24
C TRP A 22 26.97 -10.91 21.49
N ARG A 23 26.07 -10.60 22.43
CA ARG A 23 26.41 -9.87 23.66
C ARG A 23 27.35 -10.65 24.58
N LYS A 24 27.33 -11.99 24.52
CA LYS A 24 28.26 -12.85 25.26
C LYS A 24 29.68 -12.82 24.67
N ASN A 25 29.82 -12.55 23.38
CA ASN A 25 31.11 -12.48 22.69
C ASN A 25 31.07 -11.50 21.51
N GLU A 26 31.28 -10.22 21.80
CA GLU A 26 31.10 -9.13 20.82
C GLU A 26 32.11 -9.17 19.66
N LYS A 27 33.21 -9.92 19.81
CA LYS A 27 34.25 -10.08 18.79
C LYS A 27 33.92 -11.19 17.78
N ASP A 28 32.87 -11.98 18.02
CA ASP A 28 32.43 -13.00 17.08
C ASP A 28 31.71 -12.38 15.88
N GLY A 29 32.38 -12.40 14.73
CA GLY A 29 31.86 -11.89 13.47
C GLY A 29 30.60 -12.63 13.00
N LYS A 30 30.49 -13.94 13.25
CA LYS A 30 29.32 -14.73 12.85
C LYS A 30 28.10 -14.37 13.70
N ALA A 31 28.29 -14.19 15.01
CA ALA A 31 27.22 -13.75 15.91
C ALA A 31 26.73 -12.34 15.56
N ARG A 32 27.65 -11.46 15.13
CA ARG A 32 27.29 -10.11 14.65
C ARG A 32 26.47 -10.18 13.35
N GLU A 33 26.88 -10.99 12.38
CA GLU A 33 26.16 -11.16 11.11
C GLU A 33 24.75 -11.74 11.35
N ALA A 34 24.65 -12.80 12.15
CA ALA A 34 23.36 -13.39 12.52
C ALA A 34 22.43 -12.39 13.25
N LEU A 35 22.99 -11.53 14.11
CA LEU A 35 22.23 -10.44 14.72
C LEU A 35 21.74 -9.44 13.67
N GLN A 36 22.58 -9.03 12.72
CA GLN A 36 22.19 -8.12 11.65
C GLN A 36 21.03 -8.67 10.81
N ASP A 37 21.10 -9.95 10.44
CA ASP A 37 20.04 -10.63 9.68
C ASP A 37 18.73 -10.69 10.47
N SER A 38 18.79 -11.09 11.74
CA SER A 38 17.60 -11.15 12.60
C SER A 38 16.95 -9.78 12.81
N VAL A 39 17.74 -8.72 12.95
CA VAL A 39 17.25 -7.33 13.01
C VAL A 39 16.60 -6.91 11.69
N HIS A 40 17.15 -7.34 10.55
CA HIS A 40 16.58 -7.02 9.24
C HIS A 40 15.24 -7.71 9.04
N GLU A 41 15.11 -8.97 9.44
CA GLU A 41 13.83 -9.67 9.37
C GLU A 41 12.79 -9.06 10.31
N LEU A 42 13.17 -8.70 11.54
CA LEU A 42 12.28 -8.00 12.47
C LEU A 42 11.77 -6.68 11.87
N ARG A 43 12.63 -5.90 11.21
CA ARG A 43 12.21 -4.65 10.54
C ARG A 43 11.16 -4.90 9.45
N LYS A 44 11.31 -5.94 8.63
CA LYS A 44 10.32 -6.26 7.59
C LYS A 44 8.95 -6.53 8.21
N VAL A 45 8.92 -7.29 9.30
CA VAL A 45 7.66 -7.63 9.99
C VAL A 45 7.06 -6.39 10.65
N THR A 46 7.87 -5.57 11.33
CA THR A 46 7.38 -4.32 11.95
C THR A 46 6.82 -3.35 10.91
N SER A 47 7.48 -3.17 9.76
CA SER A 47 6.95 -2.34 8.68
C SER A 47 5.61 -2.85 8.15
N ARG A 48 5.37 -4.16 8.16
CA ARG A 48 4.07 -4.71 7.78
C ARG A 48 2.98 -4.36 8.81
N VAL A 49 3.30 -4.46 10.10
CA VAL A 49 2.39 -4.04 11.18
C VAL A 49 2.07 -2.55 11.08
N GLU A 50 3.07 -1.70 10.82
CA GLU A 50 2.88 -0.26 10.62
C GLU A 50 1.93 0.05 9.45
N ILE A 51 2.03 -0.69 8.35
CA ILE A 51 1.10 -0.56 7.21
C ILE A 51 -0.33 -0.90 7.65
N GLU A 52 -0.53 -1.95 8.46
CA GLU A 52 -1.87 -2.35 8.91
C GLU A 52 -2.49 -1.33 9.86
N MET A 53 -1.67 -0.72 10.72
CA MET A 53 -2.09 0.42 11.52
C MET A 53 -2.53 1.60 10.64
N ALA A 54 -1.70 1.98 9.65
CA ALA A 54 -2.01 3.08 8.74
C ALA A 54 -3.25 2.81 7.86
N VAL A 55 -3.46 1.57 7.42
CA VAL A 55 -4.67 1.17 6.67
C VAL A 55 -5.90 1.26 7.55
N SER A 56 -5.81 0.85 8.81
CA SER A 56 -6.92 0.94 9.77
C SER A 56 -7.30 2.40 10.04
N GLU A 57 -6.31 3.28 10.25
CA GLU A 57 -6.52 4.72 10.40
C GLU A 57 -7.13 5.35 9.14
N ARG A 58 -6.67 4.95 7.95
CA ARG A 58 -7.25 5.41 6.68
C ARG A 58 -8.69 4.96 6.52
N GLY A 59 -9.05 3.76 6.95
CA GLY A 59 -10.42 3.29 6.98
C GLY A 59 -11.31 4.28 7.74
N GLU A 60 -10.93 4.59 8.98
CA GLU A 60 -11.63 5.55 9.84
C GLU A 60 -11.69 6.97 9.24
N MET A 61 -10.61 7.43 8.61
CA MET A 61 -10.53 8.76 8.01
C MET A 61 -11.25 8.86 6.65
N SER A 62 -11.34 7.77 5.89
CA SER A 62 -12.03 7.73 4.59
C SER A 62 -13.55 7.82 4.73
N GLU A 63 -14.09 7.49 5.90
CA GLU A 63 -15.50 7.69 6.23
C GLU A 63 -15.85 9.16 6.47
N LYS A 64 -14.86 10.02 6.75
CA LYS A 64 -15.09 11.46 6.91
C LYS A 64 -15.16 12.09 5.51
N PRO A 65 -16.36 12.50 5.03
CA PRO A 65 -16.47 13.07 3.69
C PRO A 65 -15.65 14.36 3.62
N LEU A 66 -14.77 14.46 2.62
CA LEU A 66 -14.00 15.68 2.40
C LEU A 66 -14.97 16.87 2.21
N PRO A 67 -14.74 18.01 2.88
CA PRO A 67 -15.60 19.18 2.73
C PRO A 67 -15.61 19.60 1.25
N ILE A 68 -16.81 19.70 0.68
CA ILE A 68 -16.98 20.11 -0.71
C ILE A 68 -16.54 21.57 -0.82
N PRO A 69 -15.61 21.91 -1.72
CA PRO A 69 -15.17 23.29 -1.90
C PRO A 69 -16.36 24.21 -2.22
N PRO A 70 -16.38 25.45 -1.71
CA PRO A 70 -17.54 26.35 -1.82
C PRO A 70 -17.95 26.64 -3.27
N HIS A 71 -16.99 26.62 -4.20
CA HIS A 71 -17.25 26.77 -5.63
C HIS A 71 -17.93 25.54 -6.26
N ARG A 72 -17.72 24.33 -5.72
CA ARG A 72 -18.32 23.08 -6.23
C ARG A 72 -19.74 22.88 -5.73
N SER A 73 -20.07 23.38 -4.54
CA SER A 73 -21.42 23.35 -3.96
C SER A 73 -22.42 24.23 -4.73
N ALA A 74 -21.95 25.36 -5.28
CA ALA A 74 -22.78 26.31 -6.02
C ALA A 74 -23.29 25.76 -7.37
N HIS A 75 -22.56 24.86 -8.01
CA HIS A 75 -22.96 24.30 -9.30
C HIS A 75 -24.11 23.28 -9.22
N LYS A 76 -24.35 22.65 -8.06
CA LYS A 76 -25.48 21.71 -7.89
C LYS A 76 -26.82 22.40 -7.65
N ALA A 77 -26.84 23.59 -7.06
CA ALA A 77 -28.08 24.30 -6.77
C ALA A 77 -28.75 24.92 -8.02
N LYS A 78 -28.00 25.09 -9.13
CA LYS A 78 -28.53 25.74 -10.35
C LYS A 78 -29.10 24.76 -11.39
N ALA A 79 -28.96 23.44 -11.19
CA ALA A 79 -29.39 22.44 -12.17
C ALA A 79 -30.85 21.96 -12.00
N THR A 80 -31.53 22.32 -10.91
CA THR A 80 -32.92 21.87 -10.64
C THR A 80 -33.94 23.01 -10.51
N ALA A 81 -33.52 24.26 -10.73
CA ALA A 81 -34.37 25.44 -10.64
C ALA A 81 -34.39 26.24 -11.95
N ASN A 82 -34.55 25.58 -13.09
CA ASN A 82 -35.17 26.21 -14.26
C ASN A 82 -35.64 25.15 -15.26
N GLY A 83 -36.93 24.83 -15.21
CA GLY A 83 -37.61 24.23 -16.35
C GLY A 83 -37.58 25.21 -17.53
N ASN A 84 -37.51 24.65 -18.73
CA ASN A 84 -37.59 25.30 -20.04
C ASN A 84 -36.25 25.75 -20.65
N GLY A 85 -35.69 24.90 -21.52
CA GLY A 85 -34.51 25.20 -22.32
C GLY A 85 -34.14 24.05 -23.27
N ASN A 86 -34.87 23.95 -24.38
CA ASN A 86 -34.53 23.14 -25.56
C ASN A 86 -33.09 23.41 -26.03
N GLY A 87 -32.22 22.40 -26.08
CA GLY A 87 -30.80 22.60 -26.38
C GLY A 87 -29.99 21.32 -26.62
N ASN A 88 -30.28 20.66 -27.73
CA ASN A 88 -29.38 19.87 -28.59
C ASN A 88 -28.14 19.22 -27.91
N GLY A 89 -28.23 17.93 -27.61
CA GLY A 89 -27.12 17.12 -27.14
C GLY A 89 -26.09 16.83 -28.24
N ASN A 90 -24.91 17.44 -28.14
CA ASN A 90 -23.70 16.89 -28.76
C ASN A 90 -22.46 17.39 -28.01
N VAL A 91 -22.06 16.70 -26.94
CA VAL A 91 -20.71 16.84 -26.37
C VAL A 91 -20.02 15.49 -26.45
N LYS A 92 -19.25 15.33 -27.53
CA LYS A 92 -18.41 14.19 -27.84
C LYS A 92 -17.35 14.06 -26.73
N ALA A 93 -17.42 13.01 -25.92
CA ALA A 93 -16.42 12.70 -24.91
C ALA A 93 -15.04 12.47 -25.57
N PRO A 94 -13.93 12.97 -25.01
CA PRO A 94 -12.60 12.66 -25.53
C PRO A 94 -12.28 11.19 -25.27
N ALA A 95 -12.01 10.45 -26.35
CA ALA A 95 -11.64 9.04 -26.31
C ALA A 95 -10.35 8.84 -25.49
N GLY A 96 -10.48 8.17 -24.34
CA GLY A 96 -9.34 7.68 -23.57
C GLY A 96 -8.54 6.66 -24.39
N ARG A 97 -7.27 6.98 -24.63
CA ARG A 97 -6.31 6.17 -25.39
C ARG A 97 -5.96 4.90 -24.60
N THR A 98 -6.62 3.79 -24.87
CA THR A 98 -6.16 2.46 -24.43
C THR A 98 -4.85 2.12 -25.15
N ARG A 99 -3.73 2.13 -24.42
CA ARG A 99 -2.49 1.53 -24.92
C ARG A 99 -2.66 0.01 -24.86
N LYS A 100 -2.88 -0.64 -26.01
CA LYS A 100 -2.66 -2.09 -26.14
C LYS A 100 -1.17 -2.34 -25.92
N VAL A 101 -0.83 -3.01 -24.82
CA VAL A 101 0.49 -3.63 -24.65
C VAL A 101 0.43 -4.93 -25.45
N SER A 102 1.16 -4.99 -26.56
CA SER A 102 1.33 -6.22 -27.33
C SER A 102 2.35 -7.08 -26.60
N LEU A 103 1.88 -8.18 -25.99
CA LEU A 103 2.72 -9.25 -25.49
C LEU A 103 3.22 -10.02 -26.72
N LYS A 104 4.52 -9.90 -27.05
CA LYS A 104 5.14 -10.80 -28.04
C LYS A 104 5.44 -12.11 -27.32
N GLN A 105 4.85 -13.19 -27.80
CA GLN A 105 5.29 -14.54 -27.50
C GLN A 105 6.64 -14.74 -28.18
N GLU A 106 7.65 -15.14 -27.41
CA GLU A 106 8.91 -15.67 -27.93
C GLU A 106 8.68 -17.17 -28.14
N ASP A 107 8.68 -17.59 -29.41
CA ASP A 107 8.68 -19.00 -29.78
C ASP A 107 10.08 -19.55 -29.53
N GLU A 108 10.20 -20.48 -28.56
CA GLU A 108 11.35 -21.36 -28.44
C GLU A 108 11.36 -22.32 -29.64
N GLN A 109 12.38 -22.24 -30.48
CA GLN A 109 12.70 -23.26 -31.48
C GLN A 109 13.90 -24.07 -30.98
N GLU A 110 13.61 -25.33 -30.65
CA GLU A 110 14.56 -26.45 -30.59
C GLU A 110 15.27 -26.62 -31.93
N ASP A 111 16.60 -26.75 -31.89
CA ASP A 111 17.38 -27.78 -32.58
C ASP A 111 18.81 -27.84 -32.00
#